data_AF-A0A9D7RQ21-F1
#
_entry.id   AF-A0A9D7RQ21-F1
#
_cell.length_a   1.000
_cell.length_b   1.000
_cell.length_c   1.000
_cell.angle_alpha   90.00
_cell.angle_beta   90.00
_cell.angle_gamma   90.00
#
_symmetry.space_group_name_H-M   'P 1'
#
loop_
_entity.id
_entity.type
_entity.pdbx_description
1 polymer ?
#
loop_
_entity_poly.entity_id
_entity_poly.type
_entity_poly.pdbx_seq_one_letter_code
_entity_poly.pdbx_strand_id
1 'polypeptide(L)'
;MQSARDSWREGWLGCINALTSIELQRKAWLDRTNTNPSWSFVEFMCSYFDDLSIDNNYKIQVERRWVTSNELEVIKNWHEALSRYQSPNNDDYDDESILNDPKWLSIVQLGVVAKRTLTDMLGERETNVLNEEIDYLKYQ
;
A
#
# COMPACT_ATOMS: atom_id res chain seq x y z
N MET A 1 16.96 4.84 18.60
CA MET A 1 17.04 3.80 17.55
C MET A 1 15.64 3.23 17.39
N GLN A 2 15.11 3.27 16.18
CA GLN A 2 13.82 2.69 15.83
C GLN A 2 13.98 1.16 15.81
N SER A 3 13.02 0.40 16.35
CA SER A 3 13.13 -1.05 16.35
C SER A 3 12.82 -1.62 14.96
N ALA A 4 13.27 -2.84 14.66
CA ALA A 4 12.92 -3.53 13.41
C ALA A 4 11.40 -3.66 13.22
N ARG A 5 10.65 -3.83 14.33
CA ARG A 5 9.19 -3.82 14.32
C ARG A 5 8.65 -2.46 13.86
N ASP A 6 9.17 -1.37 14.41
CA ASP A 6 8.64 -0.03 14.12
C ASP A 6 8.91 0.36 12.67
N SER A 7 10.10 0.09 12.14
CA SER A 7 10.41 0.32 10.72
C SER A 7 9.53 -0.53 9.80
N TRP A 8 9.29 -1.80 10.13
CA TRP A 8 8.40 -2.65 9.34
C TRP A 8 6.95 -2.13 9.37
N ARG A 9 6.46 -1.69 10.54
CA ARG A 9 5.10 -1.16 10.67
C ARG A 9 4.92 0.16 9.93
N GLU A 10 5.91 1.04 9.98
CA GLU A 10 5.89 2.28 9.19
C GLU A 10 5.84 1.98 7.70
N GLY A 11 6.66 1.05 7.21
CA GLY A 11 6.62 0.59 5.82
C GLY A 11 5.26 -0.01 5.45
N TRP A 12 4.71 -0.89 6.29
CA TRP A 12 3.43 -1.55 6.05
C TRP A 12 2.27 -0.55 5.97
N LEU A 13 2.18 0.37 6.92
CA LEU A 13 1.14 1.39 6.95
C LEU A 13 1.33 2.43 5.84
N GLY A 14 2.57 2.77 5.51
CA GLY A 14 2.90 3.64 4.37
C GLY A 14 2.47 3.04 3.03
N CYS A 15 2.73 1.76 2.81
CA CYS A 15 2.26 1.05 1.61
C CYS A 15 0.73 1.04 1.53
N ILE A 16 0.04 0.75 2.64
CA ILE A 16 -1.44 0.81 2.69
C ILE A 16 -1.92 2.22 2.36
N ASN A 17 -1.29 3.26 2.93
CA ASN A 17 -1.65 4.65 2.64
C ASN A 17 -1.53 4.97 1.14
N ALA A 18 -0.39 4.62 0.54
CA ALA A 18 -0.10 4.91 -0.86
C ALA A 18 -1.00 4.13 -1.85
N LEU A 19 -1.16 2.82 -1.62
CA LEU A 19 -2.00 1.94 -2.45
C LEU A 19 -3.50 2.24 -2.33
N THR A 20 -3.93 2.97 -1.29
CA THR A 20 -5.34 3.33 -1.08
C THR A 20 -5.68 4.75 -1.51
N SER A 21 -4.74 5.50 -2.09
CA SER A 21 -4.93 6.89 -2.52
C SER A 21 -4.90 7.03 -4.04
N ILE A 22 -6.08 6.97 -4.69
CA ILE A 22 -6.19 7.26 -6.14
C ILE A 22 -5.66 8.64 -6.49
N GLU A 23 -5.82 9.62 -5.60
CA GLU A 23 -5.33 10.97 -5.84
C GLU A 23 -3.80 11.01 -5.90
N LEU A 24 -3.12 10.37 -4.94
CA LEU A 24 -1.67 10.26 -4.97
C LEU A 24 -1.19 9.53 -6.21
N GLN A 25 -1.80 8.38 -6.52
CA GLN A 25 -1.44 7.58 -7.70
C GLN A 25 -1.59 8.40 -8.98
N ARG A 26 -2.72 9.11 -9.15
CA ARG A 26 -2.94 9.98 -10.32
C ARG A 26 -1.90 11.10 -10.40
N LYS A 27 -1.59 11.75 -9.28
CA LYS A 27 -0.59 12.83 -9.24
C LYS A 27 0.80 12.30 -9.59
N ALA A 28 1.20 11.19 -9.00
CA ALA A 28 2.57 10.72 -9.07
C ALA A 28 2.86 9.89 -10.34
N TRP A 29 1.91 9.05 -10.78
CA TRP A 29 2.08 8.14 -11.91
C TRP A 29 1.91 8.85 -13.26
N LEU A 30 1.04 9.86 -13.34
CA LEU A 30 0.84 10.61 -14.59
C LEU A 30 1.75 11.84 -14.72
N ASP A 31 2.57 12.14 -13.71
CA ASP A 31 3.54 13.21 -13.74
C ASP A 31 4.79 12.80 -14.54
N ARG A 32 4.85 13.23 -15.80
CA ARG A 32 5.98 12.97 -16.70
C ARG A 32 7.29 13.64 -16.28
N THR A 33 7.26 14.55 -15.31
CA THR A 33 8.46 15.18 -14.75
C THR A 33 9.00 14.43 -13.54
N ASN A 34 8.22 13.50 -12.99
CA ASN A 34 8.66 12.63 -11.92
C ASN A 34 9.58 11.54 -12.46
N THR A 35 10.86 11.61 -12.08
CA THR A 35 11.87 10.61 -12.47
C THR A 35 12.15 9.59 -11.37
N ASN A 36 11.55 9.74 -10.19
CA ASN A 36 11.76 8.80 -9.11
C ASN A 36 10.86 7.56 -9.33
N PRO A 37 11.46 6.38 -9.58
CA PRO A 37 10.69 5.16 -9.88
C PRO A 37 9.80 4.73 -8.71
N SER A 38 10.16 5.05 -7.46
CA SER A 38 9.41 4.67 -6.24
C SER A 38 7.96 5.15 -6.23
N TRP A 39 7.61 6.06 -7.13
CA TRP A 39 6.27 6.61 -7.30
C TRP A 39 5.59 6.09 -8.58
N SER A 40 5.57 4.77 -8.74
CA SER A 40 4.92 4.06 -9.86
C SER A 40 4.03 2.94 -9.35
N PHE A 41 3.16 2.42 -10.22
CA PHE A 41 2.37 1.23 -9.91
C PHE A 41 3.26 0.05 -9.50
N VAL A 42 4.30 -0.24 -10.30
CA VAL A 42 5.24 -1.35 -10.07
C VAL A 42 5.88 -1.24 -8.69
N GLU A 43 6.46 -0.08 -8.36
CA GLU A 43 7.15 0.09 -7.08
C GLU A 43 6.17 0.06 -5.90
N PHE A 44 4.94 0.58 -6.04
CA PHE A 44 3.94 0.46 -4.97
C PHE A 44 3.59 -1.01 -4.68
N MET A 45 3.47 -1.84 -5.73
CA MET A 45 3.20 -3.28 -5.59
C MET A 45 4.41 -4.02 -5.00
N CYS A 46 5.61 -3.76 -5.50
CA CYS A 46 6.85 -4.35 -4.98
C CYS A 46 7.11 -3.96 -3.52
N SER A 47 6.96 -2.68 -3.16
CA SER A 47 7.15 -2.26 -1.78
C SER A 47 6.17 -2.94 -0.82
N TYR A 48 4.94 -3.23 -1.25
CA TYR A 48 4.00 -3.94 -0.40
C TYR A 48 4.26 -5.46 -0.33
N PHE A 49 4.48 -6.12 -1.46
CA PHE A 49 4.61 -7.59 -1.50
C PHE A 49 6.03 -8.10 -1.21
N ASP A 50 7.05 -7.43 -1.73
CA ASP A 50 8.44 -7.89 -1.70
C ASP A 50 9.20 -7.25 -0.53
N ASP A 51 9.20 -5.91 -0.41
CA ASP A 51 10.02 -5.21 0.59
C ASP A 51 9.58 -5.51 2.03
N LEU A 52 8.28 -5.77 2.24
CA LEU A 52 7.75 -6.16 3.55
C LEU A 52 8.00 -7.62 3.91
N SER A 53 8.52 -8.43 2.98
CA SER A 53 8.77 -9.87 3.14
C SER A 53 7.53 -10.61 3.67
N ILE A 54 6.37 -10.37 3.02
CA ILE A 54 5.07 -10.94 3.40
C ILE A 54 4.65 -12.13 2.50
N ASP A 55 5.58 -12.61 1.67
CA ASP A 55 5.48 -13.76 0.77
C ASP A 55 4.95 -15.03 1.45
N ASN A 56 5.27 -15.24 2.73
CA ASN A 56 4.72 -16.33 3.53
C ASN A 56 3.43 -15.96 4.28
N ASN A 57 2.57 -15.17 3.64
CA ASN A 57 1.28 -14.70 4.17
C ASN A 57 1.36 -14.19 5.61
N TYR A 58 2.28 -13.26 5.86
CA TYR A 58 2.52 -12.63 7.17
C TYR A 58 2.94 -13.56 8.32
N LYS A 59 3.27 -14.84 8.07
CA LYS A 59 3.58 -15.82 9.14
C LYS A 59 4.66 -15.31 10.10
N ILE A 60 5.77 -14.78 9.57
CA ILE A 60 6.90 -14.29 10.37
C ILE A 60 6.49 -13.07 11.20
N GLN A 61 5.71 -12.17 10.63
CA GLN A 61 5.26 -10.92 11.24
C GLN A 61 4.28 -11.20 12.39
N VAL A 62 3.41 -12.21 12.23
CA VAL A 62 2.53 -12.69 13.31
C VAL A 62 3.31 -13.36 14.42
N GLU A 63 4.24 -14.28 14.09
CA GLU A 63 5.09 -14.97 15.07
C GLU A 63 5.92 -13.97 15.90
N ARG A 64 6.40 -12.90 15.26
CA ARG A 64 7.15 -11.82 15.90
C ARG A 64 6.27 -10.76 16.59
N ARG A 65 4.93 -10.89 16.51
CA ARG A 65 3.96 -9.93 17.06
C ARG A 65 4.13 -8.50 16.51
N TRP A 66 4.49 -8.37 15.24
CA TRP A 66 4.58 -7.09 14.53
C TRP A 66 3.22 -6.65 13.99
N VAL A 67 2.35 -7.62 13.71
CA VAL A 67 0.95 -7.42 13.32
C VAL A 67 0.09 -8.46 14.03
N THR A 68 -1.13 -8.09 14.38
CA THR A 68 -2.10 -8.96 15.03
C THR A 68 -2.97 -9.68 14.02
N SER A 69 -3.54 -10.82 14.40
CA SER A 69 -4.48 -11.55 13.54
C SER A 69 -5.73 -10.71 13.19
N ASN A 70 -6.16 -9.82 14.09
CA ASN A 70 -7.30 -8.94 13.83
C ASN A 70 -6.96 -7.89 12.75
N GLU A 71 -5.77 -7.28 12.82
CA GLU A 71 -5.30 -6.34 11.78
C GLU A 71 -5.21 -7.04 10.42
N LEU A 72 -4.71 -8.28 10.38
CA LEU A 72 -4.64 -9.06 9.14
C LEU A 72 -6.02 -9.44 8.59
N GLU A 73 -6.96 -9.80 9.45
CA GLU A 73 -8.32 -10.11 9.02
C GLU A 73 -8.99 -8.89 8.37
N VAL A 74 -8.74 -7.69 8.91
CA VAL A 74 -9.25 -6.42 8.35
C VAL A 74 -8.73 -6.18 6.93
N ILE A 75 -7.46 -6.47 6.65
CA ILE A 75 -6.86 -6.23 5.34
C ILE A 75 -6.96 -7.42 4.37
N LYS A 76 -7.42 -8.58 4.83
CA LYS A 76 -7.38 -9.85 4.10
C LYS A 76 -8.00 -9.76 2.71
N ASN A 77 -9.24 -9.28 2.62
CA ASN A 77 -9.94 -9.18 1.33
C ASN A 77 -9.24 -8.22 0.36
N TRP A 78 -8.66 -7.13 0.88
CA TRP A 78 -7.90 -6.18 0.07
C TRP A 78 -6.57 -6.78 -0.40
N HIS A 79 -5.82 -7.43 0.49
CA HIS A 79 -4.58 -8.13 0.16
C HIS A 79 -4.79 -9.24 -0.89
N GLU A 80 -5.85 -10.05 -0.74
CA GLU A 80 -6.21 -11.08 -1.72
C GLU A 80 -6.63 -10.50 -3.07
N ALA A 81 -7.31 -9.35 -3.09
CA ALA A 81 -7.70 -8.69 -4.32
C ALA A 81 -6.49 -8.07 -5.03
N LEU A 82 -5.57 -7.46 -4.28
CA LEU A 82 -4.29 -6.97 -4.80
C LEU A 82 -3.43 -8.09 -5.39
N SER A 83 -3.28 -9.22 -4.71
CA SER A 83 -2.39 -10.31 -5.17
C SER A 83 -2.90 -11.02 -6.42
N ARG A 84 -4.17 -10.84 -6.78
CA ARG A 84 -4.80 -11.39 -7.99
C ARG A 84 -4.97 -10.35 -9.08
N TYR A 85 -4.60 -9.09 -8.83
CA TYR A 85 -4.73 -8.03 -9.82
C TYR A 85 -3.83 -8.30 -11.02
N GLN A 86 -4.34 -8.01 -12.21
CA GLN A 86 -3.59 -8.06 -13.46
C GLN A 86 -3.90 -6.77 -14.20
N SER A 87 -2.85 -6.02 -14.52
CA SER A 87 -2.97 -4.76 -15.26
C SER A 87 -3.60 -4.98 -16.63
N PRO A 88 -4.34 -3.99 -17.17
CA PRO A 88 -4.89 -4.08 -18.51
C PRO A 88 -3.81 -4.45 -19.54
N ASN A 89 -4.11 -5.40 -20.42
CA ASN A 89 -3.17 -5.92 -21.41
C ASN A 89 -1.87 -6.55 -20.86
N ASN A 90 -1.79 -6.80 -19.55
CA ASN A 90 -0.57 -7.17 -18.82
C ASN A 90 0.56 -6.13 -18.97
N ASP A 91 0.20 -4.85 -19.08
CA ASP A 91 1.16 -3.75 -19.09
C ASP A 91 1.12 -3.00 -17.76
N ASP A 92 2.09 -3.29 -16.89
CA ASP A 92 2.22 -2.66 -15.57
C ASP A 92 2.75 -1.21 -15.64
N TYR A 93 3.09 -0.71 -16.84
CA TYR A 93 3.59 0.64 -17.07
C TYR A 93 2.54 1.54 -17.77
N ASP A 94 1.38 0.99 -18.14
CA ASP A 94 0.26 1.78 -18.65
C ASP A 94 -0.57 2.35 -17.50
N ASP A 95 0.01 3.33 -16.81
CA ASP A 95 -0.57 3.99 -15.64
C ASP A 95 -1.97 4.54 -15.92
N GLU A 96 -2.21 5.06 -17.14
CA GLU A 96 -3.51 5.61 -17.52
C GLU A 96 -4.56 4.49 -17.63
N SER A 97 -4.24 3.34 -18.22
CA SER A 97 -5.14 2.20 -18.25
C SER A 97 -5.40 1.63 -16.86
N ILE A 98 -4.38 1.52 -16.00
CA ILE A 98 -4.53 1.03 -14.62
C ILE A 98 -5.44 1.96 -13.81
N LEU A 99 -5.22 3.27 -13.88
CA LEU A 99 -6.01 4.26 -13.14
C LEU A 99 -7.47 4.36 -13.60
N ASN A 100 -7.79 3.85 -14.78
CA ASN A 100 -9.14 3.78 -15.33
C ASN A 100 -9.76 2.36 -15.25
N ASP A 101 -9.01 1.36 -14.79
CA ASP A 101 -9.49 -0.02 -14.67
C ASP A 101 -10.50 -0.14 -13.51
N PRO A 102 -11.76 -0.54 -13.78
CA PRO A 102 -12.75 -0.76 -12.73
C PRO A 102 -12.31 -1.77 -11.67
N LYS A 103 -11.47 -2.76 -12.02
CA LYS A 103 -10.94 -3.73 -11.05
C LYS A 103 -9.97 -3.05 -10.09
N TRP A 104 -9.06 -2.22 -10.59
CA TRP A 104 -8.14 -1.46 -9.75
C TRP A 104 -8.88 -0.52 -8.81
N LEU A 105 -9.84 0.26 -9.35
CA LEU A 105 -10.66 1.17 -8.55
C LEU A 105 -11.44 0.44 -7.44
N SER A 106 -11.96 -0.77 -7.73
CA SER A 106 -12.61 -1.61 -6.73
C SER A 106 -11.64 -2.08 -5.63
N ILE A 107 -10.41 -2.43 -5.99
CA ILE A 107 -9.37 -2.82 -5.02
C ILE A 107 -9.02 -1.64 -4.12
N VAL A 108 -8.82 -0.46 -4.70
CA VAL A 108 -8.53 0.75 -3.90
C VAL A 108 -9.69 1.06 -2.95
N GLN A 109 -10.94 0.91 -3.39
CA GLN A 109 -12.10 1.09 -2.52
C GLN A 109 -12.16 0.07 -1.37
N LEU A 110 -11.81 -1.20 -1.61
CA LEU A 110 -11.68 -2.21 -0.54
C LEU A 110 -10.60 -1.79 0.47
N GLY A 111 -9.46 -1.32 -0.02
CA GLY A 111 -8.36 -0.87 0.81
C GLY A 111 -8.72 0.37 1.62
N VAL A 112 -9.48 1.34 1.07
CA VAL A 112 -9.99 2.50 1.83
C VAL A 112 -10.88 2.06 2.99
N VAL A 113 -11.75 1.06 2.78
CA VAL A 113 -12.58 0.50 3.85
C VAL A 113 -11.70 -0.18 4.91
N ALA A 114 -10.73 -1.00 4.51
CA ALA A 114 -9.80 -1.66 5.42
C ALA A 114 -8.96 -0.65 6.21
N LYS A 115 -8.43 0.39 5.56
CA LYS A 115 -7.65 1.48 6.16
C LYS A 115 -8.45 2.23 7.25
N ARG A 116 -9.74 2.48 7.02
CA ARG A 116 -10.61 3.11 8.03
C ARG A 116 -10.77 2.22 9.26
N THR A 117 -11.12 0.95 9.06
CA THR A 117 -11.25 -0.01 10.17
C THR A 117 -9.92 -0.20 10.91
N LEU A 118 -8.80 -0.24 10.18
CA LEU A 118 -7.48 -0.35 10.76
C LEU A 118 -7.16 0.85 11.64
N THR A 119 -7.48 2.07 11.19
CA THR A 119 -7.27 3.32 11.95
C THR A 119 -7.86 3.24 13.36
N ASP A 120 -9.04 2.62 13.53
CA ASP A 120 -9.70 2.46 14.84
C ASP A 120 -8.95 1.52 15.80
N MET A 121 -8.00 0.73 15.28
CA MET A 121 -7.19 -0.24 16.03
C MET A 121 -5.78 0.25 16.35
N LEU A 122 -5.35 1.36 15.75
CA LEU A 122 -3.98 1.85 15.81
C LEU A 122 -3.77 2.93 16.89
N GLY A 123 -2.54 3.03 17.37
CA GLY A 123 -2.12 4.17 18.19
C GLY A 123 -1.90 5.42 17.32
N GLU A 124 -1.92 6.60 17.95
CA GLU A 124 -1.82 7.91 17.28
C GLU A 124 -0.69 8.00 16.26
N ARG A 125 0.52 7.56 16.61
CA ARG A 125 1.68 7.58 15.71
C ARG A 125 1.42 6.78 14.42
N GLU A 126 0.88 5.58 14.55
CA GLU A 126 0.64 4.67 13.43
C GLU A 126 -0.54 5.16 12.58
N THR A 127 -1.57 5.70 13.24
CA THR A 127 -2.68 6.40 12.58
C THR A 127 -2.18 7.59 11.74
N ASN A 128 -1.19 8.34 12.23
CA ASN A 128 -0.60 9.45 11.49
C ASN A 128 0.13 8.96 10.23
N VAL A 129 0.92 7.88 10.31
CA VAL A 129 1.58 7.29 9.14
C VAL A 129 0.55 6.80 8.11
N LEU A 130 -0.50 6.12 8.58
CA LEU A 130 -1.54 5.57 7.72
C LEU A 130 -2.34 6.66 7.00
N ASN A 131 -2.44 7.86 7.57
CA ASN A 131 -3.26 8.97 7.04
C ASN A 131 -2.45 10.19 6.59
N GLU A 132 -1.13 10.07 6.53
CA GLU A 132 -0.26 11.16 6.10
C GLU A 132 -0.60 11.61 4.68
N GLU A 133 -0.65 12.92 4.48
CA GLU A 133 -0.71 13.49 3.14
C GLU A 133 0.68 13.36 2.49
N ILE A 134 0.78 12.49 1.50
CA ILE A 134 2.04 12.21 0.81
C ILE A 134 2.26 13.25 -0.28
N ASP A 135 3.31 14.06 -0.12
CA ASP A 135 3.85 14.94 -1.15
C ASP A 135 5.07 14.28 -1.80
N TYR A 136 4.82 13.53 -2.89
CA TYR A 136 5.84 12.75 -3.58
C TYR A 136 6.99 13.60 -4.15
N LEU A 137 6.73 14.89 -4.41
CA LEU A 137 7.72 15.83 -4.94
C LEU A 137 8.83 16.15 -3.93
N LYS A 138 8.61 15.92 -2.64
CA LYS A 138 9.65 16.09 -1.60
C LYS A 138 10.74 15.02 -1.64
N TYR A 139 10.53 13.95 -2.40
CA TYR A 139 11.38 12.76 -2.42
C TYR A 139 12.02 12.52 -3.78
N GLN A 140 12.27 13.57 -4.57
CA GLN A 140 12.93 13.48 -5.88
C GLN A 140 14.44 13.24 -5.79
#